data_AF-A0A7C1R1Z8-F1
#
_entry.id   AF-A0A7C1R1Z8-F1
#
_cell.length_a   1.000
_cell.length_b   1.000
_cell.length_c   1.000
_cell.angle_alpha   90.00
_cell.angle_beta   90.00
_cell.angle_gamma   90.00
#
_symmetry.space_group_name_H-M   'P 1'
#
loop_
_entity.id
_entity.type
_entity.pdbx_description
1 polymer ?
#
loop_
_entity_poly.entity_id
_entity_poly.type
_entity_poly.pdbx_seq_one_letter_code
_entity_poly.pdbx_strand_id
1 'polypeptide(L)' 'MSQLKARKCGDCEELIPFQIFLRDNPSIPLERAKDIWEDPFIIPFCPECFLKIPEKPYKPRRRYNYNNHLRQRL' A
#
# COMPACT_ATOMS: atom_id res chain seq x y z
N MET A 1 23.32 -2.31 17.55
CA MET A 1 22.05 -2.07 16.81
C MET A 1 22.17 -2.82 15.49
N SER A 2 21.29 -3.77 15.21
CA SER A 2 21.26 -4.43 13.90
C SER A 2 20.93 -3.38 12.84
N GLN A 3 21.84 -3.17 11.89
CA GLN A 3 21.58 -2.28 10.77
C GLN A 3 20.68 -3.02 9.78
N LEU A 4 19.43 -2.57 9.65
CA LEU A 4 18.48 -3.14 8.72
C LEU A 4 19.01 -3.00 7.30
N LYS A 5 18.94 -4.09 6.52
CA LYS A 5 19.40 -4.10 5.14
C LYS A 5 18.51 -3.18 4.30
N ALA A 6 19.14 -2.42 3.40
CA ALA A 6 18.42 -1.72 2.35
C ALA A 6 17.74 -2.74 1.43
N ARG A 7 16.58 -2.37 0.87
CA ARG A 7 15.80 -3.20 -0.04
C ARG A 7 15.67 -2.50 -1.39
N LYS A 8 15.62 -3.26 -2.47
CA LYS A 8 15.39 -2.72 -3.81
C LYS A 8 13.94 -2.25 -3.97
N CYS A 9 13.75 -1.13 -4.66
CA CYS A 9 12.46 -0.69 -5.16
C CYS A 9 11.86 -1.75 -6.12
N GLY A 10 10.55 -1.97 -6.05
CA GLY A 10 9.84 -2.89 -6.94
C GLY A 10 9.88 -2.50 -8.42
N ASP A 11 10.04 -1.21 -8.75
CA ASP A 11 10.00 -0.71 -10.13
C ASP A 11 11.37 -0.33 -10.67
N CYS A 12 12.08 0.59 -10.00
CA CYS A 12 13.38 1.12 -10.50
C CYS A 12 14.60 0.36 -9.97
N GLU A 13 14.40 -0.66 -9.12
CA GLU A 13 15.45 -1.44 -8.44
C GLU A 13 16.44 -0.65 -7.56
N GLU A 14 16.24 0.66 -7.38
CA GLU A 14 17.08 1.47 -6.50
C GLU A 14 17.03 0.97 -5.05
N LEU A 15 18.15 1.08 -4.34
CA LEU A 15 18.24 0.68 -2.94
C LEU A 15 17.57 1.72 -2.04
N ILE A 16 16.51 1.29 -1.37
CA ILE A 16 15.78 2.06 -0.38
C ILE A 16 16.31 1.67 1.01
N PRO A 17 16.96 2.59 1.74
CA PRO A 17 17.31 2.40 3.13
C PRO A 17 16.06 2.49 4.02
N PHE A 18 16.05 1.76 5.13
CA PHE A 18 14.92 1.73 6.06
C PHE A 18 14.54 3.11 6.61
N GLN A 19 15.51 4.03 6.74
CA GLN A 19 15.28 5.40 7.19
C GLN A 19 14.38 6.19 6.23
N ILE A 20 14.49 5.94 4.91
CA ILE A 20 13.59 6.57 3.93
C ILE A 20 12.18 6.02 4.10
N PHE A 21 12.04 4.69 4.24
CA PHE A 21 10.75 4.06 4.51
C PHE A 21 10.06 4.63 5.76
N LEU A 22 10.79 4.84 6.86
CA LEU A 22 10.25 5.45 8.08
C LEU A 22 9.84 6.91 7.87
N ARG A 23 10.65 7.69 7.15
CA ARG A 23 10.35 9.10 6.84
C ARG A 23 9.05 9.23 6.06
N ASP A 24 8.82 8.32 5.12
CA ASP A 24 7.65 8.35 4.25
C ASP A 24 6.40 7.74 4.94
N ASN A 25 6.58 7.00 6.04
CA ASN A 25 5.50 6.37 6.81
C ASN A 25 5.53 6.77 8.30
N PRO A 26 5.39 8.08 8.64
CA PRO A 26 5.56 8.57 10.01
C PRO A 26 4.47 8.09 10.99
N SER A 27 3.34 7.61 10.49
CA SER A 27 2.23 7.10 11.30
C SER A 27 2.46 5.67 11.82
N ILE A 28 3.49 4.96 11.33
CA ILE A 28 3.76 3.57 11.70
C ILE A 28 4.76 3.56 12.87
N PRO A 29 4.43 2.92 14.01
CA PRO A 29 5.40 2.73 15.10
C PRO A 29 6.65 1.99 14.63
N LEU A 30 7.81 2.33 15.18
CA LEU A 30 9.10 1.79 14.74
C LEU A 30 9.14 0.26 14.73
N GLU A 31 8.60 -0.40 15.75
CA GLU A 31 8.56 -1.86 15.84
C GLU A 31 7.78 -2.47 14.69
N ARG A 32 6.55 -2.00 14.46
CA ARG A 32 5.70 -2.43 13.35
C ARG A 32 6.32 -2.11 11.98
N ALA A 33 7.01 -0.98 11.87
CA ALA A 33 7.71 -0.62 10.64
C ALA A 33 8.84 -1.60 10.31
N LYS A 34 9.56 -2.11 11.33
CA LYS A 34 10.58 -3.16 11.14
C LYS A 34 9.96 -4.46 10.67
N ASP A 35 8.87 -4.90 11.30
CA ASP A 35 8.17 -6.12 10.90
C ASP A 35 7.72 -6.06 9.44
N ILE A 36 7.13 -4.93 9.03
CA ILE A 36 6.73 -4.67 7.64
C ILE A 36 7.94 -4.66 6.70
N TRP A 37 9.05 -4.06 7.13
CA TRP A 37 10.25 -3.94 6.31
C TRP A 37 10.98 -5.27 6.11
N GLU A 38 10.92 -6.18 7.09
CA GLU A 38 11.53 -7.50 7.01
C GLU A 38 10.64 -8.53 6.29
N ASP A 39 9.34 -8.24 6.12
CA ASP A 39 8.41 -9.12 5.43
C ASP A 39 8.79 -9.30 3.93
N PRO A 40 9.12 -10.53 3.49
CA PRO A 40 9.51 -10.79 2.10
C PRO A 40 8.34 -10.63 1.11
N PHE A 41 7.09 -10.70 1.56
CA PHE A 41 5.91 -10.53 0.70
C PHE A 41 5.58 -9.06 0.42
N ILE A 42 6.16 -8.14 1.19
CA ILE A 42 5.97 -6.71 1.00
C ILE A 42 7.05 -6.19 0.06
N ILE A 43 6.61 -5.58 -1.04
CA ILE A 43 7.49 -4.95 -2.04
C ILE A 43 7.56 -3.45 -1.72
N PRO A 44 8.72 -2.91 -1.32
CA PRO A 44 8.87 -1.48 -1.10
C PRO A 44 9.01 -0.74 -2.44
N PHE A 45 8.47 0.47 -2.50
CA PHE A 45 8.61 1.37 -3.65
C PHE A 45 9.29 2.66 -3.19
N CYS A 46 10.15 3.22 -4.04
CA CYS A 46 10.72 4.54 -3.76
C CYS A 46 9.64 5.61 -3.94
N PRO A 47 9.80 6.80 -3.34
CA PRO A 47 8.80 7.87 -3.43
C PRO A 47 8.43 8.24 -4.86
N GLU A 48 9.42 8.27 -5.75
CA GLU A 48 9.20 8.61 -7.15
C GLU A 48 8.35 7.59 -7.88
N CYS A 49 8.65 6.29 -7.71
CA CYS A 49 7.87 5.22 -8.34
C CYS A 49 6.47 5.16 -7.76
N PHE A 50 6.31 5.29 -6.44
CA PHE A 50 4.99 5.27 -5.79
C PHE A 50 4.08 6.39 -6.31
N LEU A 51 4.61 7.61 -6.49
CA LEU A 51 3.84 8.76 -7.00
C LEU A 51 3.53 8.69 -8.49
N LYS A 52 4.29 7.90 -9.26
CA LYS A 52 4.05 7.66 -10.69
C LYS A 52 3.00 6.57 -10.95
N ILE A 53 2.57 5.84 -9.91
CA ILE A 53 1.53 4.82 -10.07
C ILE A 53 0.25 5.53 -10.53
N PRO A 54 -0.29 5.19 -11.72
CA PRO A 54 -1.50 5.82 -12.21
C PRO A 54 -2.64 5.55 -11.23
N GLU A 55 -3.41 6.59 -10.92
CA GLU A 55 -4.59 6.44 -10.06
C GLU A 55 -5.49 5.34 -10.62
N LYS A 56 -5.91 4.41 -9.75
CA LYS A 56 -6.89 3.40 -10.16
C LYS A 56 -8.14 4.13 -10.63
N PRO A 57 -8.67 3.81 -11.83
CA PRO A 57 -9.88 4.45 -12.31
C PRO A 57 -10.99 4.25 -11.27
N TYR A 58 -11.67 5.35 -10.93
CA TYR A 58 -12.77 5.33 -9.99
C TYR A 58 -13.82 4.31 -10.46
N LYS A 59 -13.99 3.22 -9.71
CA LYS A 59 -15.05 2.26 -9.94
C LYS A 59 -16.23 2.64 -9.04
N PRO A 60 -17.36 3.12 -9.60
CA PRO A 60 -18.56 3.32 -8.80
C PRO A 60 -18.94 1.97 -8.18
N ARG A 61 -19.06 1.92 -6.85
CA ARG A 61 -19.61 0.75 -6.17
C ARG A 61 -21.02 0.54 -6.72
N ARG A 62 -21.25 -0.52 -7.50
CA ARG A 62 -22.59 -0.93 -7.92
C ARG A 62 -23.38 -1.24 -6.65
N ARG A 63 -24.15 -0.27 -6.14
CA ARG A 63 -25.21 -0.54 -5.17
C ARG A 63 -26.27 -1.33 -5.93
N TYR A 64 -26.32 -2.63 -5.71
CA TYR A 64 -27.37 -3.48 -6.24
C TYR A 64 -28.65 -3.13 -5.45
N ASN A 65 -29.50 -2.25 -5.99
CA ASN A 65 -30.79 -1.93 -5.39
C ASN A 65 -31.70 -3.16 -5.52
N TYR A 66 -31.73 -3.99 -4.49
CA TYR A 66 -32.59 -5.19 -4.37
C TYR A 66 -34.08 -4.85 -4.12
N ASN A 67 -34.58 -3.72 -4.63
CA ASN A 67 -35.83 -3.12 -4.15
C ASN A 67 -36.99 -3.04 -5.16
N ASN A 68 -37.09 -3.96 -6.14
CA ASN A 68 -38.21 -3.94 -7.09
C ASN A 68 -39.09 -5.21 -7.15
N HIS A 69 -38.84 -6.25 -6.34
CA HIS A 69 -39.67 -7.48 -6.37
C HIS A 69 -40.64 -7.65 -5.18
N LEU A 70 -40.63 -6.77 -4.18
CA LEU A 70 -41.53 -6.87 -3.01
C LEU A 70 -42.86 -6.10 -3.15
N ARG A 71 -43.11 -5.40 -4.27
CA ARG A 71 -44.35 -4.61 -4.48
C ARG A 71 -45.39 -5.24 -5.39
N GLN A 72 -45.29 -6.52 -5.74
CA GLN A 72 -46.31 -7.24 -6.54
C GLN A 72 -47.13 -8.27 -5.72
N ARG A 73 -47.05 -8.25 -4.38
CA ARG A 73 -47.86 -9.12 -3.51
C ARG A 73 -48.47 -8.36 -2.33
N LEU A 74 -49.13 -7.24 -2.59
CA LEU A 74 -50.11 -6.63 -1.69
C LEU A 74 -51.36 -6.31 -2.50
#